data_AF-A0A7S0RGN9-F1
#
_entry.id   AF-A0A7S0RGN9-F1
#
_cell.length_a   1.000
_cell.length_b   1.000
_cell.length_c   1.000
_cell.angle_alpha   90.00
_cell.angle_beta   90.00
_cell.angle_gamma   90.00
#
_symmetry.space_group_name_H-M   'P 1'
#
loop_
_entity.id
_entity.type
_entity.pdbx_description
1 polymer ?
#
loop_
_entity_poly.entity_id
_entity_poly.type
_entity_poly.pdbx_seq_one_letter_code
_entity_poly.pdbx_strand_id
1 'polypeptide(L)'
;DHELESAWTEVVTAAAENRDTLKLREKVLRLAFYWYNFMPLARGTAATGYVAILGFFLAIGHPITVPIPPGVQVDWEAILCKSPTEFVASVGAWLLPGSCEAERGYEDASRSPMPDPAALPSVSKTFPTMRRMIEGLNNDGWQI
;
A
#
# COMPACT_ATOMS: atom_id res chain seq x y z
N ASP A 1 0.69 -13.01 20.35
CA ASP A 1 -0.61 -13.32 19.74
C ASP A 1 -0.34 -14.33 18.63
N HIS A 2 -0.69 -15.60 18.84
CA HIS A 2 -0.13 -16.71 18.05
C HIS A 2 -0.52 -16.63 16.57
N GLU A 3 -1.74 -16.16 16.28
CA GLU A 3 -2.25 -15.98 14.92
C GLU A 3 -1.51 -14.87 14.15
N LEU A 4 -1.25 -13.74 14.81
CA LEU A 4 -0.51 -12.62 14.21
C LEU A 4 0.95 -13.00 13.95
N GLU A 5 1.59 -13.68 14.89
CA GLU A 5 2.96 -14.17 14.76
C GLU A 5 3.09 -15.22 13.63
N SER A 6 2.09 -16.11 13.50
CA SER A 6 1.99 -17.06 12.40
C SER A 6 1.84 -16.33 11.06
N ALA A 7 0.93 -15.36 10.95
CA ALA A 7 0.73 -14.57 9.74
C ALA A 7 2.00 -13.80 9.33
N TRP A 8 2.72 -13.24 10.30
CA TRP A 8 4.01 -12.58 10.06
C TRP A 8 5.04 -13.55 9.48
N THR A 9 5.20 -14.72 10.11
CA THR A 9 6.14 -15.74 9.67
C THR A 9 5.84 -16.19 8.25
N GLU A 10 4.56 -16.40 7.91
CA GLU A 10 4.14 -16.75 6.55
C GLU A 10 4.50 -15.69 5.51
N VAL A 11 4.36 -14.40 5.82
CA VAL A 11 4.76 -13.31 4.93
C VAL A 11 6.27 -13.32 4.72
N VAL A 12 7.06 -13.43 5.78
CA VAL A 12 8.52 -13.45 5.70
C VAL A 12 9.02 -14.65 4.91
N THR A 13 8.50 -15.85 5.16
CA THR A 13 8.87 -17.05 4.41
C THR A 13 8.48 -16.93 2.95
N ALA A 14 7.27 -16.46 2.63
CA ALA A 14 6.83 -16.27 1.25
C ALA A 14 7.66 -15.21 0.51
N ALA A 15 8.05 -14.13 1.18
CA ALA A 15 8.93 -13.11 0.63
C ALA A 15 10.35 -13.65 0.37
N ALA A 16 10.90 -14.46 1.29
CA ALA A 16 12.22 -15.07 1.14
C ALA A 16 12.28 -16.11 0.01
N GLU A 17 11.20 -16.86 -0.22
CA GLU A 17 11.09 -17.81 -1.32
C GLU A 17 10.92 -17.15 -2.70
N ASN A 18 10.70 -15.83 -2.74
CA ASN A 18 10.46 -15.02 -3.94
C ASN A 18 9.40 -15.65 -4.89
N ARG A 19 8.40 -16.30 -4.30
CA ARG A 19 7.34 -17.02 -5.00
C ARG A 19 6.12 -16.12 -5.20
N ASP A 20 5.42 -16.40 -6.30
CA ASP A 20 4.04 -15.98 -6.64
C ASP A 20 3.55 -14.73 -5.92
N THR A 21 3.68 -13.60 -6.61
CA THR A 21 3.38 -12.29 -6.08
C THR A 21 1.92 -12.14 -5.65
N LEU A 22 0.97 -12.90 -6.22
CA LEU A 22 -0.44 -12.85 -5.82
C LEU A 22 -0.64 -13.41 -4.41
N LYS A 23 -0.08 -14.59 -4.15
CA LYS A 23 -0.18 -15.25 -2.83
C LYS A 23 0.50 -14.44 -1.74
N LEU A 24 1.60 -13.76 -2.07
CA LEU A 24 2.29 -12.88 -1.13
C LEU A 24 1.40 -11.68 -0.73
N ARG A 25 0.69 -11.07 -1.69
CA ARG A 25 -0.25 -9.97 -1.41
C ARG A 25 -1.41 -10.42 -0.52
N GLU A 26 -1.99 -11.59 -0.76
CA GLU A 26 -3.04 -12.16 0.09
C GLU A 26 -2.55 -12.39 1.52
N LYS A 27 -1.31 -12.87 1.70
CA LYS A 27 -0.70 -13.05 3.02
C LYS A 27 -0.47 -11.72 3.75
N VAL A 28 -0.05 -10.66 3.03
CA VAL A 28 0.08 -9.31 3.60
C VAL A 28 -1.29 -8.78 4.06
N LEU A 29 -2.35 -9.00 3.28
CA LEU A 29 -3.71 -8.65 3.69
C LEU A 29 -4.19 -9.50 4.88
N ARG A 30 -3.80 -10.77 4.96
CA ARG A 30 -4.07 -11.60 6.15
C ARG A 30 -3.38 -11.05 7.40
N LEU A 31 -2.14 -10.59 7.29
CA LEU A 31 -1.43 -9.93 8.38
C LEU A 31 -2.15 -8.64 8.81
N ALA A 32 -2.64 -7.85 7.85
CA ALA A 32 -3.41 -6.65 8.11
C ALA A 32 -4.74 -6.93 8.85
N PHE A 33 -5.45 -8.00 8.48
CA PHE A 33 -6.67 -8.42 9.17
C PHE A 33 -6.43 -8.59 10.68
N TYR A 34 -5.39 -9.35 11.05
CA TYR A 34 -5.06 -9.56 12.45
C TYR A 34 -4.54 -8.29 13.13
N TRP A 35 -3.77 -7.45 12.42
CA TRP A 35 -3.32 -6.15 12.94
C TRP A 35 -4.49 -5.25 13.35
N TYR A 36 -5.51 -5.13 12.49
CA TYR A 36 -6.68 -4.30 12.78
C TYR A 36 -7.58 -4.89 13.87
N ASN A 37 -7.71 -6.22 13.93
CA ASN A 37 -8.53 -6.88 14.95
C ASN A 37 -7.88 -6.87 16.34
N PHE A 38 -6.55 -7.05 16.42
CA PHE A 38 -5.85 -7.05 17.71
C PHE A 38 -5.54 -5.67 18.25
N MET A 39 -5.51 -4.65 17.39
CA MET A 39 -5.22 -3.27 17.76
C MET A 39 -4.04 -3.12 18.73
N PRO A 40 -2.82 -3.52 18.34
CA PRO A 40 -1.68 -3.60 19.27
C PRO A 40 -1.21 -2.23 19.79
N LEU A 41 -1.58 -1.12 19.12
CA LEU A 41 -1.25 0.23 19.53
C LEU A 41 -2.44 0.88 20.24
N ALA A 42 -2.15 1.59 21.34
CA ALA A 42 -3.17 2.34 22.07
C ALA A 42 -3.84 3.45 21.23
N ARG A 43 -3.13 4.00 20.23
CA ARG A 43 -3.65 4.97 19.26
C ARG A 43 -2.94 4.79 17.91
N GLY A 44 -3.69 4.97 16.82
CA GLY A 44 -3.12 5.00 15.47
C GLY A 44 -2.92 3.65 14.79
N THR A 45 -3.46 2.55 15.34
CA THR A 45 -3.43 1.22 14.69
C THR A 45 -3.89 1.28 13.24
N ALA A 46 -5.00 1.98 12.95
CA ALA A 46 -5.57 2.09 11.62
C ALA A 46 -4.56 2.72 10.62
N ALA A 47 -4.03 3.91 10.96
CA ALA A 47 -3.08 4.63 10.12
C ALA A 47 -1.77 3.86 9.95
N THR A 48 -1.18 3.36 11.04
CA THR A 48 0.08 2.60 11.00
C THR A 48 -0.08 1.29 10.22
N GLY A 49 -1.21 0.60 10.40
CA GLY A 49 -1.52 -0.62 9.66
C GLY A 49 -1.61 -0.36 8.16
N TYR A 50 -2.34 0.69 7.77
CA TYR A 50 -2.49 1.03 6.35
C TYR A 50 -1.16 1.43 5.71
N VAL A 51 -0.36 2.26 6.38
CA VAL A 51 0.98 2.65 5.89
C VAL A 51 1.90 1.43 5.77
N ALA A 52 1.85 0.49 6.72
CA ALA A 52 2.63 -0.74 6.65
C ALA A 52 2.23 -1.60 5.44
N ILE A 53 0.93 -1.75 5.17
CA ILE A 53 0.42 -2.44 3.98
C ILE A 53 0.99 -1.79 2.72
N LEU A 54 0.84 -0.47 2.56
CA LEU A 54 1.39 0.26 1.42
C LEU A 54 2.90 0.03 1.26
N GLY A 55 3.65 0.02 2.38
CA GLY A 55 5.08 -0.28 2.40
C GLY A 55 5.42 -1.70 1.91
N PHE A 56 4.67 -2.72 2.34
CA PHE A 56 4.85 -4.09 1.83
C PHE A 56 4.58 -4.18 0.34
N PHE A 57 3.46 -3.62 -0.12
CA PHE A 57 3.10 -3.61 -1.54
C PHE A 57 4.15 -2.90 -2.39
N LEU A 58 4.69 -1.78 -1.91
CA LEU A 58 5.80 -1.08 -2.54
C LEU A 58 7.08 -1.93 -2.58
N ALA A 59 7.43 -2.58 -1.47
CA ALA A 59 8.63 -3.44 -1.39
C ALA A 59 8.57 -4.66 -2.32
N ILE A 60 7.36 -5.18 -2.56
CA ILE A 60 7.12 -6.30 -3.48
C ILE A 60 7.09 -5.85 -4.96
N GLY A 61 7.19 -4.54 -5.22
CA GLY A 61 7.16 -3.98 -6.59
C GLY A 61 5.74 -3.83 -7.16
N HIS A 62 4.71 -3.87 -6.31
CA HIS A 62 3.32 -3.62 -6.70
C HIS A 62 2.73 -2.46 -5.91
N PRO A 63 3.15 -1.22 -6.20
CA PRO A 63 2.61 -0.05 -5.53
C PRO A 63 1.10 0.02 -5.76
N ILE A 64 0.36 0.24 -4.67
CA ILE A 64 -1.07 0.54 -4.72
C ILE A 64 -1.21 1.98 -5.20
N THR A 65 -1.79 2.15 -6.39
CA THR A 65 -2.01 3.48 -6.99
C THR A 65 -3.46 3.94 -6.94
N VAL A 66 -4.36 3.05 -6.53
CA VAL A 66 -5.79 3.34 -6.42
C VAL A 66 -6.12 4.02 -5.09
N PRO A 67 -6.97 5.07 -5.09
CA PRO A 67 -7.47 5.64 -3.86
C PRO A 67 -8.42 4.66 -3.16
N ILE A 68 -8.59 4.83 -1.85
CA ILE A 68 -9.61 4.10 -1.08
C ILE A 68 -10.99 4.51 -1.62
N PRO A 69 -11.89 3.56 -1.97
CA PRO A 69 -13.22 3.89 -2.45
C PRO A 69 -14.01 4.75 -1.44
N PRO A 70 -14.90 5.63 -1.92
CA PRO A 70 -15.70 6.46 -1.03
C PRO A 70 -16.58 5.60 -0.12
N GLY A 71 -16.59 5.92 1.18
CA GLY A 71 -17.37 5.17 2.17
C GLY A 71 -16.70 3.88 2.68
N VAL A 72 -15.53 3.52 2.16
CA VAL A 72 -14.75 2.37 2.66
C VAL A 72 -13.74 2.83 3.71
N GLN A 73 -13.64 2.06 4.81
CA GLN A 73 -12.61 2.21 5.81
C GLN A 73 -11.98 0.83 6.07
N VAL A 74 -10.69 0.70 5.72
CA VAL A 74 -9.99 -0.59 5.62
C VAL A 74 -9.96 -1.36 6.96
N ASP A 75 -9.86 -0.63 8.07
CA ASP A 75 -9.92 -1.18 9.41
C ASP A 75 -11.32 -1.70 9.76
N TRP A 76 -12.39 -0.98 9.38
CA TRP A 76 -13.76 -1.47 9.55
C TRP A 76 -14.06 -2.70 8.70
N GLU A 77 -13.57 -2.75 7.46
CA GLU A 77 -13.65 -3.96 6.63
C GLU A 77 -13.04 -5.17 7.36
N ALA A 78 -11.90 -4.99 8.03
CA ALA A 78 -11.26 -6.06 8.79
C ALA A 78 -12.03 -6.44 10.07
N ILE A 79 -12.57 -5.47 10.81
CA ILE A 79 -13.29 -5.69 12.07
C ILE A 79 -14.66 -6.34 11.83
N LEU A 80 -15.32 -6.00 10.73
CA LEU A 80 -16.66 -6.50 10.40
C LEU A 80 -16.64 -7.85 9.69
N CYS A 81 -15.53 -8.23 9.06
CA CYS A 81 -15.35 -9.54 8.44
C CYS A 81 -15.20 -10.64 9.50
N LYS A 82 -15.82 -11.80 9.27
CA LYS A 82 -15.74 -12.94 10.21
C LYS A 82 -14.49 -13.78 10.00
N SER A 83 -13.87 -13.67 8.83
CA SER A 83 -12.67 -14.42 8.47
C SER A 83 -11.66 -13.56 7.71
N PRO A 84 -10.36 -13.89 7.80
CA PRO A 84 -9.35 -13.21 7.00
C PRO A 84 -9.58 -13.36 5.49
N THR A 85 -10.18 -14.47 5.05
CA THR A 85 -10.50 -14.71 3.63
C THR A 85 -11.60 -13.78 3.11
N GLU A 86 -12.63 -13.50 3.92
CA GLU A 86 -13.65 -12.50 3.57
C GLU A 86 -13.04 -11.10 3.45
N PHE A 87 -12.15 -10.74 4.36
CA PHE A 87 -11.44 -9.46 4.32
C PHE A 87 -10.56 -9.32 3.07
N VAL A 88 -9.78 -10.35 2.76
CA VAL A 88 -8.94 -10.38 1.54
C VAL A 88 -9.81 -10.25 0.29
N ALA A 89 -11.00 -10.87 0.25
CA ALA A 89 -11.91 -10.72 -0.87
C ALA A 89 -12.50 -9.30 -0.97
N SER A 90 -12.93 -8.71 0.14
CA SER A 90 -13.50 -7.35 0.18
C SER A 90 -12.48 -6.28 -0.25
N VAL A 91 -11.34 -6.24 0.43
CA VAL A 91 -10.30 -5.23 0.17
C VAL A 91 -9.53 -5.57 -1.11
N GLY A 92 -9.28 -6.84 -1.36
CA GLY A 92 -8.54 -7.27 -2.55
C GLY A 92 -9.29 -7.02 -3.86
N ALA A 93 -10.62 -6.90 -3.84
CA ALA A 93 -11.41 -6.58 -5.03
C ALA A 93 -10.98 -5.25 -5.67
N TRP A 94 -10.64 -4.24 -4.87
CA TRP A 94 -10.21 -2.94 -5.39
C TRP A 94 -8.71 -2.67 -5.19
N LEU A 95 -8.07 -3.27 -4.18
CA LEU A 95 -6.68 -3.00 -3.84
C LEU A 95 -5.66 -3.76 -4.70
N LEU A 96 -5.99 -4.95 -5.20
CA LEU A 96 -5.05 -5.79 -5.94
C LEU A 96 -5.11 -5.49 -7.46
N PRO A 97 -3.99 -5.14 -8.11
CA PRO A 97 -3.98 -4.97 -9.56
C PRO A 97 -4.21 -6.34 -10.23
N GLY A 98 -5.37 -6.47 -10.91
CA GLY A 98 -5.80 -7.66 -11.64
C GLY A 98 -7.18 -8.22 -11.25
N SER A 99 -7.76 -7.85 -10.10
CA SER A 99 -9.11 -8.25 -9.69
C SER A 99 -10.23 -7.37 -10.27
N CYS A 100 -9.88 -6.16 -10.70
CA CYS A 100 -10.73 -5.25 -11.45
C CYS A 100 -10.50 -5.39 -12.97
N GLU A 101 -11.27 -6.25 -13.65
CA GLU A 101 -11.48 -6.13 -15.11
C GLU A 101 -12.45 -4.99 -15.48
N ALA A 102 -12.99 -4.26 -14.48
CA ALA A 102 -13.69 -2.99 -14.64
C ALA A 102 -12.79 -1.92 -13.99
N GLU A 103 -12.19 -0.95 -14.67
CA GLU A 103 -12.83 -0.05 -15.62
C GLU A 103 -11.86 0.34 -16.74
N ARG A 104 -12.21 -0.11 -17.95
CA ARG A 104 -11.81 0.51 -19.20
C ARG A 104 -12.65 1.80 -19.33
N GLY A 105 -12.14 2.95 -18.90
CA GLY A 105 -12.82 4.22 -19.22
C GLY A 105 -12.66 5.45 -18.32
N TYR A 106 -11.65 5.54 -17.45
CA TYR A 106 -11.35 6.81 -16.76
C TYR A 106 -9.92 7.26 -17.07
N GLU A 107 -9.79 8.17 -18.04
CA GLU A 107 -8.56 8.91 -18.31
C GLU A 107 -8.42 10.01 -17.25
N ASP A 108 -7.74 9.70 -16.15
CA ASP A 108 -7.39 10.69 -15.13
C ASP A 108 -5.90 11.02 -15.20
N ALA A 109 -5.60 12.32 -15.29
CA ALA A 109 -4.27 12.90 -15.37
C ALA A 109 -3.40 12.65 -14.12
N SER A 110 -3.95 12.03 -13.07
CA SER A 110 -3.21 11.56 -11.89
C SER A 110 -2.36 10.31 -12.14
N ARG A 111 -2.56 9.61 -13.27
CA ARG A 111 -1.82 8.42 -13.66
C ARG A 111 -0.51 8.76 -14.37
N SER A 112 0.40 9.45 -13.69
CA SER A 112 1.81 9.20 -13.99
C SER A 112 2.19 7.92 -13.25
N PRO A 113 2.52 6.81 -13.94
CA PRO A 113 3.23 5.71 -13.28
C PRO A 113 4.38 6.33 -12.50
N MET A 114 4.59 5.90 -11.24
CA MET A 114 5.77 6.32 -10.50
C MET A 114 6.98 6.17 -11.45
N PRO A 115 7.67 7.27 -11.79
CA PRO A 115 8.76 7.21 -12.75
C PRO A 115 9.78 6.20 -12.22
N ASP A 116 10.35 5.42 -13.14
CA ASP A 116 11.41 4.48 -12.79
C ASP A 116 12.44 5.20 -11.89
N PRO A 117 12.72 4.72 -10.68
CA PRO A 117 13.67 5.36 -9.79
C PRO A 117 15.06 5.52 -10.43
N ALA A 118 15.41 4.67 -11.40
CA ALA A 118 16.62 4.82 -12.19
C ALA A 118 16.56 5.99 -13.21
N ALA A 119 15.36 6.41 -13.62
CA ALA A 119 15.13 7.55 -14.51
C ALA A 119 15.04 8.89 -13.77
N LEU A 120 14.96 8.89 -12.42
CA LEU A 120 14.91 10.12 -11.64
C LEU A 120 16.30 10.79 -11.58
N PRO A 121 16.39 12.11 -11.81
CA PRO A 121 17.65 12.83 -11.72
C PRO A 121 18.13 12.89 -10.27
N SER A 122 19.44 12.79 -10.08
CA SER A 122 20.05 12.84 -8.74
C SER A 122 19.68 14.13 -7.99
N VAL A 123 19.25 13.98 -6.74
CA VAL A 123 18.84 15.11 -5.88
C VAL A 123 19.93 16.18 -5.78
N SER A 124 21.20 15.79 -5.68
CA SER A 124 22.31 16.73 -5.61
C SER A 124 22.53 17.52 -6.90
N LYS A 125 22.15 16.96 -8.05
CA LYS A 125 22.20 17.63 -9.35
C LYS A 125 21.01 18.57 -9.55
N THR A 126 19.82 18.16 -9.12
CA THR A 126 18.58 18.94 -9.27
C THR A 126 18.50 20.09 -8.26
N PHE A 127 18.96 19.87 -7.03
CA PHE A 127 18.95 20.85 -5.94
C PHE A 127 20.36 21.08 -5.38
N PRO A 128 21.22 21.84 -6.09
CA PRO A 128 22.62 22.01 -5.71
C PRO A 128 22.83 22.86 -4.46
N THR A 129 21.80 23.60 -4.01
CA THR A 129 21.89 24.46 -2.83
C THR A 129 20.66 24.28 -1.93
N MET A 130 20.85 24.51 -0.63
CA MET A 130 19.77 24.45 0.36
C MET A 130 18.63 25.43 0.04
N ARG A 131 18.96 26.61 -0.51
CA ARG A 131 17.98 27.59 -0.98
C ARG A 131 17.08 27.01 -2.09
N ARG A 132 17.65 26.34 -3.09
CA ARG A 132 16.89 25.72 -4.18
C ARG A 132 15.98 24.59 -3.69
N MET A 133 16.40 23.86 -2.67
CA MET A 133 15.57 22.85 -2.01
C MET A 133 14.36 23.49 -1.32
N ILE A 134 14.55 24.57 -0.56
CA ILE A 134 13.47 25.31 0.11
C ILE A 134 12.53 25.95 -0.92
N GLU A 135 13.07 26.55 -1.97
CA GLU A 135 12.28 27.12 -3.08
C GLU A 135 11.44 26.05 -3.78
N GLY A 136 11.98 24.84 -3.97
CA GLY A 136 11.22 23.71 -4.53
C GLY A 136 10.10 23.21 -3.63
N LEU A 137 10.31 23.20 -2.30
CA LEU A 137 9.32 22.78 -1.31
C LEU A 137 8.22 23.83 -1.07
N ASN A 138 8.54 25.11 -1.24
CA ASN A 138 7.62 26.22 -0.98
C ASN A 138 6.84 26.68 -2.23
N ASN A 139 7.05 26.06 -3.39
CA ASN A 139 6.35 26.45 -4.61
C ASN A 139 4.99 25.72 -4.70
N ASP A 140 3.90 26.44 -4.46
CA ASP A 140 2.52 25.94 -4.62
C ASP A 140 2.08 25.78 -6.10
N GLY A 141 3.03 25.84 -7.04
CA GLY A 141 2.75 25.93 -8.48
C GLY A 141 3.28 24.74 -9.27
N TRP A 142 2.44 23.72 -9.47
CA TRP A 142 2.57 22.83 -10.62
C TRP A 142 2.23 23.61 -11.89
N GLN A 143 3.26 24.18 -12.52
CA GLN A 143 3.22 24.65 -13.91
C GLN A 143 4.52 24.14 -14.55
N ILE A 144 4.44 22.95 -15.16
CA ILE A 144 5.38 22.49 -16.19
C ILE A 144 4.85 22.99 -17.52
#